data_AF-A0A3C0APF5-F1
#
_entry.id   AF-A0A3C0APF5-F1
#
_cell.length_a   1.000
_cell.length_b   1.000
_cell.length_c   1.000
_cell.angle_alpha   90.00
_cell.angle_beta   90.00
_cell.angle_gamma   90.00
#
_symmetry.space_group_name_H-M   'P 1'
#
loop_
_entity.id
_entity.type
_entity.pdbx_description
1 polymer ?
#
loop_
_entity_poly.entity_id
_entity_poly.type
_entity_poly.pdbx_seq_one_letter_code
_entity_poly.pdbx_strand_id
1 'polypeptide(L)'
;NVPRRFQKRRRMPGRLPNSAATSVPLQFKGADRARTDVLAEVAARANCRAFVALLTHWQAGYPDYNTIDYSPYGGQWGHDYEDVSNINEQAEFEDILDESISLQHWHTLDGKRQPFYRLFVDEADIVSDLNADGRSYRQQVHEATGNAGMSMERWYHQAVIVLWPEGRHFQVLASQGTENSVPALSELVTATESPEKCEDCKTFARRIIDHWVYPTHGRRRKANSPGTNMIRSLLVIGDANLAQKFFDQVLPLEYPTLDGESLLSLAELAKWGTIEKSLLSFFQSQKPDDYDASLRYLVTTFSSLASLGDGVSSSRKRVCKSVLKEVMLMISRWEKNRPNPMRDNFASNRSKAFQGIVEPLLRGMCSVGTQSDLKSLLSQIASRPQHYELHNVLIPAVNKLTDDQHFAASGKLQETALFKLRQYCIDQVKQRAAKKPIPPGNWKRKANLDCDCADCRELATFLKDKDAPIHRFPRRTELRRHLHQQIDRHRIDCTHVTERRGRPFTLVCTKTQASFERDLAQYKTDCKLLKELTDG
;
A
#
# COMPACT_ATOMS: atom_id res chain seq x y z
N ASN A 1 -36.84 44.85 -49.07
CA ASN A 1 -36.65 43.94 -47.92
C ASN A 1 -37.61 42.77 -47.99
N VAL A 2 -37.25 41.75 -48.76
CA VAL A 2 -37.43 40.29 -48.59
C VAL A 2 -36.83 39.69 -49.87
N PRO A 3 -35.92 38.71 -49.77
CA PRO A 3 -35.97 37.65 -50.78
C PRO A 3 -35.80 36.23 -50.22
N ARG A 4 -36.69 35.37 -50.73
CA ARG A 4 -36.49 34.00 -51.23
C ARG A 4 -35.96 32.90 -50.29
N ARG A 5 -36.89 32.01 -49.93
CA ARG A 5 -36.67 30.58 -49.65
C ARG A 5 -36.21 29.85 -50.93
N PHE A 6 -35.19 28.98 -50.84
CA PHE A 6 -35.18 27.63 -51.43
C PHE A 6 -34.06 26.77 -50.82
N GLN A 7 -34.47 25.62 -50.27
CA GLN A 7 -33.79 24.31 -50.08
C GLN A 7 -32.31 24.23 -49.65
N LYS A 8 -32.06 23.52 -48.54
CA LYS A 8 -31.24 22.29 -48.52
C LYS A 8 -31.46 21.48 -47.24
N ARG A 9 -31.95 20.24 -47.40
CA ARG A 9 -31.90 19.17 -46.40
C ARG A 9 -30.44 19.00 -45.95
N ARG A 10 -30.13 19.19 -44.67
CA ARG A 10 -28.85 18.76 -44.10
C ARG A 10 -28.87 17.24 -43.91
N ARG A 11 -28.20 16.55 -44.83
CA ARG A 11 -27.69 15.19 -44.59
C ARG A 11 -26.64 15.25 -43.48
N MET A 12 -26.71 14.29 -42.57
CA MET A 12 -25.64 13.90 -41.65
C MET A 12 -24.31 13.68 -42.39
N PRO A 13 -23.19 14.11 -41.81
CA PRO A 13 -21.96 13.32 -41.79
C PRO A 13 -21.67 13.00 -40.31
N GLY A 14 -21.54 11.75 -39.87
CA GLY A 14 -20.80 10.67 -40.50
C GLY A 14 -19.43 10.54 -39.80
N ARG A 15 -19.32 9.52 -38.95
CA ARG A 15 -18.09 8.93 -38.37
C ARG A 15 -17.22 9.81 -37.47
N LEU A 16 -17.26 9.49 -36.18
CA LEU A 16 -16.13 9.66 -35.25
C LEU A 16 -14.93 8.83 -35.77
N PRO A 17 -13.69 9.29 -35.53
CA PRO A 17 -12.50 8.71 -36.16
C PRO A 17 -12.28 7.28 -35.66
N ASN A 18 -12.36 6.32 -36.59
CA ASN A 18 -11.63 5.06 -36.42
C ASN A 18 -10.16 5.44 -36.25
N SER A 19 -9.58 5.20 -35.07
CA SER A 19 -8.13 5.04 -34.95
C SER A 19 -7.75 3.71 -35.58
N ALA A 20 -7.92 3.60 -36.89
CA ALA A 20 -7.08 2.70 -37.67
C ALA A 20 -5.69 3.33 -37.58
N ALA A 21 -4.86 2.82 -36.65
CA ALA A 21 -3.44 3.01 -36.75
C ALA A 21 -3.06 2.54 -38.16
N THR A 22 -2.77 3.48 -39.04
CA THR A 22 -2.18 3.20 -40.35
C THR A 22 -0.88 2.47 -40.07
N SER A 23 -0.89 1.15 -40.24
CA SER A 23 0.31 0.33 -40.18
C SER A 23 1.22 0.78 -41.32
N VAL A 24 2.21 1.62 -41.01
CA VAL A 24 3.35 1.82 -41.90
C VAL A 24 4.19 0.56 -41.72
N PRO A 25 4.38 -0.26 -42.77
CA PRO A 25 5.24 -1.44 -42.66
C PRO A 25 6.60 -1.00 -42.18
N LEU A 26 7.19 -1.74 -41.23
CA LEU A 26 8.57 -1.49 -40.81
C LEU A 26 9.47 -1.67 -42.04
N GLN A 27 10.02 -0.56 -42.54
CA GLN A 27 10.87 -0.57 -43.73
C GLN A 27 12.29 -0.96 -43.34
N PHE A 28 12.52 -2.26 -43.16
CA PHE A 28 13.87 -2.81 -43.17
C PHE A 28 14.49 -2.60 -44.56
N LYS A 29 15.79 -2.30 -44.60
CA LYS A 29 16.52 -2.03 -45.86
C LYS A 29 17.65 -3.03 -46.04
N GLY A 30 18.03 -3.27 -47.30
CA GLY A 30 19.20 -4.08 -47.65
C GLY A 30 19.20 -5.47 -47.01
N ALA A 31 20.31 -5.83 -46.37
CA ALA A 31 20.51 -7.13 -45.75
C ALA A 31 19.51 -7.44 -44.62
N ASP A 32 19.07 -6.43 -43.86
CA ASP A 32 18.14 -6.65 -42.75
C ASP A 32 16.77 -7.08 -43.24
N ARG A 33 16.31 -6.55 -44.38
CA ARG A 33 15.05 -7.00 -45.00
C ARG A 33 15.12 -8.48 -45.37
N ALA A 34 16.20 -8.89 -46.03
CA ALA A 34 16.38 -10.29 -46.43
C ALA A 34 16.42 -11.22 -45.21
N ARG A 35 17.07 -10.82 -44.11
CA ARG A 35 17.09 -11.58 -42.85
C ARG A 35 15.71 -11.66 -42.21
N THR A 36 14.98 -10.55 -42.14
CA THR A 36 13.61 -10.52 -41.60
C THR A 36 12.67 -11.42 -42.39
N ASP A 37 12.74 -11.40 -43.73
CA ASP A 37 11.89 -12.22 -44.60
C ASP A 37 12.13 -13.73 -44.35
N VAL A 38 13.40 -14.14 -44.25
CA VAL A 38 13.76 -15.54 -43.93
C VAL A 38 13.28 -15.93 -42.53
N LEU A 39 13.50 -15.07 -41.53
CA LEU A 39 13.07 -15.35 -40.15
C LEU A 39 11.53 -15.40 -40.04
N ALA A 40 10.80 -14.58 -40.79
CA ALA A 40 9.35 -14.61 -40.84
C ALA A 40 8.83 -15.95 -41.38
N GLU A 41 9.45 -16.45 -42.47
CA GLU A 41 9.09 -17.74 -43.05
C GLU A 41 9.39 -18.91 -42.09
N VAL A 42 10.58 -18.90 -41.47
CA VAL A 42 10.97 -19.93 -40.49
C VAL A 42 10.06 -19.89 -39.26
N ALA A 43 9.73 -18.70 -38.75
CA ALA A 43 8.82 -18.53 -37.63
C ALA A 43 7.44 -19.12 -37.94
N ALA A 44 6.89 -18.85 -39.14
CA ALA A 44 5.61 -19.42 -39.57
C ALA A 44 5.65 -20.95 -39.62
N ARG A 45 6.74 -21.54 -40.16
CA ARG A 45 6.91 -23.01 -40.22
C ARG A 45 7.08 -23.64 -38.83
N ALA A 46 7.72 -22.93 -37.90
CA ALA A 46 7.96 -23.39 -36.53
C ALA A 46 6.78 -23.11 -35.57
N ASN A 47 5.68 -22.52 -36.05
CA ASN A 47 4.55 -22.05 -35.25
C ASN A 47 4.99 -21.06 -34.14
N CYS A 48 5.81 -20.10 -34.53
CA CYS A 48 6.30 -19.00 -33.68
C CYS A 48 5.70 -17.67 -34.13
N ARG A 49 5.45 -16.78 -33.16
CA ARG A 49 5.20 -15.37 -33.44
C ARG A 49 6.52 -14.65 -33.63
N ALA A 50 6.50 -13.67 -34.53
CA ALA A 50 7.63 -12.80 -34.79
C ALA A 50 7.26 -11.33 -34.52
N PHE A 51 8.10 -10.66 -33.75
CA PHE A 51 7.98 -9.25 -33.43
C PHE A 51 9.27 -8.52 -33.69
N VAL A 52 9.17 -7.20 -33.79
CA VAL A 52 10.28 -6.26 -33.76
C VAL A 52 10.20 -5.52 -32.44
N ALA A 53 11.31 -5.44 -31.73
CA ALA A 53 11.43 -4.69 -30.49
C ALA A 53 12.74 -3.89 -30.47
N LEU A 54 12.76 -2.84 -29.66
CA LEU A 54 13.98 -2.15 -29.29
C LEU A 54 14.58 -2.84 -28.08
N LEU A 55 15.75 -3.46 -28.26
CA LEU A 55 16.59 -3.94 -27.18
C LEU A 55 17.37 -2.77 -26.59
N THR A 56 17.26 -2.63 -25.28
CA THR A 56 18.09 -1.75 -24.46
C THR A 56 18.90 -2.63 -23.53
N HIS A 57 20.21 -2.64 -23.73
CA HIS A 57 21.17 -3.20 -22.79
C HIS A 57 21.73 -2.05 -21.96
N TRP A 58 21.44 -2.06 -20.68
CA TRP A 58 21.79 -1.02 -19.72
C TRP A 58 22.78 -1.56 -18.71
N GLN A 59 23.82 -0.77 -18.44
CA GLN A 59 24.87 -1.05 -17.46
C GLN A 59 25.02 0.14 -16.54
N ALA A 60 25.23 -0.12 -15.25
CA ALA A 60 25.53 0.88 -14.25
C ALA A 60 26.68 0.43 -13.34
N GLY A 61 27.52 1.39 -12.95
CA GLY A 61 28.74 1.08 -12.23
C GLY A 61 29.60 2.30 -11.93
N TYR A 62 30.87 2.04 -11.68
CA TYR A 62 31.86 3.06 -11.39
C TYR A 62 32.73 3.32 -12.62
N PRO A 63 32.98 4.59 -12.99
CA PRO A 63 33.89 4.90 -14.07
C PRO A 63 35.35 4.68 -13.62
N ASP A 64 36.19 4.17 -14.51
CA ASP A 64 37.65 4.13 -14.32
C ASP A 64 38.20 5.55 -14.42
N TYR A 65 38.63 6.07 -13.28
CA TYR A 65 39.19 7.41 -13.15
C TYR A 65 40.41 7.64 -14.07
N ASN A 66 41.12 6.59 -14.49
CA ASN A 66 42.27 6.71 -15.42
C ASN A 66 41.85 6.94 -16.87
N THR A 67 40.58 6.70 -17.21
CA THR A 67 40.03 6.93 -18.56
C THR A 67 39.36 8.29 -18.71
N ILE A 68 39.24 9.04 -17.60
CA ILE A 68 38.66 10.38 -17.58
C ILE A 68 39.81 11.40 -17.66
N ASP A 69 39.92 12.10 -18.79
CA ASP A 69 40.86 13.21 -18.92
C ASP A 69 40.33 14.45 -18.20
N TYR A 70 40.75 14.63 -16.94
CA TYR A 70 40.65 15.92 -16.26
C TYR A 70 41.71 16.84 -16.86
N SER A 71 41.35 17.61 -17.89
CA SER A 71 42.24 18.57 -18.54
C SER A 71 43.12 19.32 -17.51
N PRO A 72 44.44 19.06 -17.46
CA PRO A 72 45.30 19.64 -16.45
C PRO A 72 45.83 20.99 -16.95
N TYR A 73 45.42 22.07 -16.28
CA TYR A 73 46.00 23.42 -16.34
C TYR A 73 45.86 24.22 -17.66
N GLY A 74 44.80 25.05 -17.73
CA GLY A 74 44.82 26.34 -18.40
C GLY A 74 44.77 27.46 -17.37
N GLY A 75 45.91 28.08 -17.05
CA GLY A 75 45.97 29.18 -16.11
C GLY A 75 45.28 30.45 -16.63
N GLN A 76 44.58 31.13 -15.71
CA GLN A 76 44.47 32.58 -15.61
C GLN A 76 43.46 33.30 -16.55
N TRP A 77 42.30 33.63 -15.95
CA TRP A 77 41.22 34.54 -16.40
C TRP A 77 40.34 34.07 -17.56
N GLY A 78 39.06 33.85 -17.27
CA GLY A 78 38.02 33.80 -18.30
C GLY A 78 36.85 32.93 -17.88
N HIS A 79 35.73 33.56 -17.56
CA HIS A 79 34.42 32.91 -17.52
C HIS A 79 34.18 32.21 -18.86
N ASP A 80 34.18 30.88 -18.89
CA ASP A 80 33.32 30.07 -19.77
C ASP A 80 33.27 28.63 -19.26
N TYR A 81 32.05 28.12 -19.13
CA TYR A 81 31.75 26.77 -18.67
C TYR A 81 32.08 25.78 -19.79
N GLU A 82 33.34 25.32 -19.88
CA GLU A 82 33.74 24.28 -20.83
C GLU A 82 33.21 22.90 -20.38
N ASP A 83 31.98 22.65 -20.84
CA ASP A 83 31.41 21.43 -21.39
C ASP A 83 31.68 20.08 -20.68
N VAL A 84 30.73 19.69 -19.83
CA VAL A 84 30.55 18.35 -19.20
C VAL A 84 30.35 17.22 -20.26
N SER A 85 30.43 17.55 -21.56
CA SER A 85 30.22 16.63 -22.68
C SER A 85 31.38 15.63 -22.85
N ASN A 86 32.63 16.04 -22.64
CA ASN A 86 33.81 15.23 -22.96
C ASN A 86 34.01 14.02 -22.01
N ILE A 87 33.62 14.17 -20.73
CA ILE A 87 33.69 13.09 -19.74
C ILE A 87 32.76 11.92 -20.11
N ASN A 88 31.62 12.21 -20.74
CA ASN A 88 30.67 11.19 -21.14
C ASN A 88 31.15 10.33 -22.32
N GLU A 89 32.07 10.84 -23.14
CA GLU A 89 32.55 10.14 -24.35
C GLU A 89 33.76 9.24 -24.07
N GLN A 90 34.62 9.61 -23.12
CA GLN A 90 35.91 8.94 -22.87
C GLN A 90 35.90 7.95 -21.69
N ALA A 91 34.97 8.09 -20.75
CA ALA A 91 34.95 7.27 -19.54
C ALA A 91 34.60 5.80 -19.85
N GLU A 92 35.40 4.88 -19.29
CA GLU A 92 35.11 3.44 -19.28
C GLU A 92 34.71 2.96 -17.89
N PHE A 93 34.08 1.79 -17.80
CA PHE A 93 33.77 1.19 -16.49
C PHE A 93 35.04 0.59 -15.87
N GLU A 94 35.28 0.88 -14.59
CA GLU A 94 36.18 0.08 -13.74
C GLU A 94 35.44 -1.18 -13.30
N ASP A 95 34.25 -1.01 -12.74
CA ASP A 95 33.36 -2.08 -12.26
C ASP A 95 31.92 -1.82 -12.70
N ILE A 96 31.29 -2.83 -13.30
CA ILE A 96 29.85 -2.86 -13.57
C ILE A 96 29.17 -3.52 -12.37
N LEU A 97 28.29 -2.78 -11.70
CA LEU A 97 27.58 -3.24 -10.51
C LEU A 97 26.22 -3.83 -10.83
N ASP A 98 25.56 -3.28 -11.85
CA ASP A 98 24.23 -3.68 -12.26
C ASP A 98 24.14 -3.66 -13.79
N GLU A 99 23.42 -4.64 -14.33
CA GLU A 99 23.27 -4.84 -15.76
C GLU A 99 21.89 -5.43 -16.04
N SER A 100 21.24 -4.93 -17.07
CA SER A 100 19.97 -5.51 -17.52
C SER A 100 19.81 -5.40 -19.02
N ILE A 101 19.18 -6.43 -19.60
CA ILE A 101 18.77 -6.42 -21.00
C ILE A 101 17.25 -6.39 -21.02
N SER A 102 16.71 -5.42 -21.75
CA SER A 102 15.27 -5.23 -21.83
C SER A 102 14.79 -4.93 -23.24
N LEU A 103 13.53 -5.24 -23.51
CA LEU A 103 12.88 -5.12 -24.80
C LEU A 103 11.66 -4.19 -24.65
N GLN A 104 11.59 -3.15 -25.48
CA GLN A 104 10.51 -2.16 -25.51
C GLN A 104 10.09 -1.86 -26.95
N HIS A 105 9.11 -0.97 -27.14
CA HIS A 105 8.67 -0.50 -28.47
C HIS A 105 8.33 -1.65 -29.43
N TRP A 106 7.35 -2.45 -29.04
CA TRP A 106 6.99 -3.66 -29.75
C TRP A 106 6.12 -3.41 -30.97
N HIS A 107 6.44 -4.11 -32.06
CA HIS A 107 5.67 -4.12 -33.31
C HIS A 107 5.61 -5.53 -33.87
N THR A 108 4.54 -5.89 -34.56
CA THR A 108 4.55 -7.04 -35.48
C THR A 108 5.36 -6.71 -36.73
N LEU A 109 5.75 -7.74 -37.50
CA LEU A 109 6.56 -7.54 -38.71
C LEU A 109 5.89 -6.65 -39.76
N ASP A 110 4.56 -6.57 -39.76
CA ASP A 110 3.75 -5.67 -40.60
C ASP A 110 3.71 -4.21 -40.09
N GLY A 111 4.41 -3.91 -38.99
CA GLY A 111 4.51 -2.59 -38.37
C GLY A 111 3.40 -2.25 -37.38
N LYS A 112 2.43 -3.14 -37.14
CA LYS A 112 1.39 -2.87 -36.14
C LYS A 112 1.97 -2.90 -34.72
N ARG A 113 1.88 -1.76 -34.03
CA ARG A 113 2.33 -1.61 -32.65
C ARG A 113 1.60 -2.59 -31.73
N GLN A 114 2.37 -3.22 -30.84
CA GLN A 114 1.87 -4.12 -29.80
C GLN A 114 1.94 -3.43 -28.44
N PRO A 115 0.94 -3.62 -27.57
CA PRO A 115 0.88 -2.97 -26.25
C PRO A 115 1.72 -3.73 -25.20
N PHE A 116 2.83 -4.36 -25.61
CA PHE A 116 3.70 -5.03 -24.67
C PHE A 116 4.55 -3.97 -23.98
N TYR A 117 4.63 -4.07 -22.65
CA TYR A 117 5.48 -3.22 -21.83
C TYR A 117 6.95 -3.68 -21.91
N ARG A 118 7.80 -3.15 -21.02
CA ARG A 118 9.21 -3.56 -20.91
C ARG A 118 9.29 -5.04 -20.54
N LEU A 119 9.95 -5.85 -21.37
CA LEU A 119 10.32 -7.21 -21.00
C LEU A 119 11.80 -7.30 -20.68
N PHE A 120 12.16 -8.01 -19.61
CA PHE A 120 13.55 -8.34 -19.33
C PHE A 120 13.86 -9.71 -19.91
N VAL A 121 15.06 -9.86 -20.46
CA VAL A 121 15.58 -11.09 -21.04
C VAL A 121 16.98 -11.34 -20.52
N ASP A 122 17.36 -12.60 -20.44
CA ASP A 122 18.71 -12.99 -20.07
C ASP A 122 19.60 -13.04 -21.33
N GLU A 123 20.92 -12.93 -21.17
CA GLU A 123 21.86 -13.07 -22.29
C GLU A 123 21.69 -14.42 -23.02
N ALA A 124 21.37 -15.48 -22.26
CA ALA A 124 21.09 -16.81 -22.80
C ALA A 124 19.87 -16.88 -23.72
N ASP A 125 18.95 -15.90 -23.68
CA ASP A 125 17.79 -15.83 -24.58
C ASP A 125 18.16 -15.27 -25.97
N ILE A 126 19.39 -14.77 -26.13
CA ILE A 126 19.82 -14.03 -27.32
C ILE A 126 20.68 -14.94 -28.19
N VAL A 127 20.18 -15.21 -29.40
CA VAL A 127 20.83 -16.11 -30.36
C VAL A 127 21.94 -15.39 -31.15
N SER A 128 21.83 -14.07 -31.31
CA SER A 128 22.85 -13.26 -31.97
C SER A 128 23.97 -12.93 -30.99
N ASP A 129 25.20 -12.85 -31.50
CA ASP A 129 26.33 -12.39 -30.72
C ASP A 129 26.09 -10.97 -30.15
N LEU A 130 26.17 -10.84 -28.84
CA LEU A 130 26.05 -9.56 -28.12
C LEU A 130 27.37 -8.79 -28.01
N ASN A 131 28.45 -9.26 -28.65
CA ASN A 131 29.76 -8.61 -28.63
C ASN A 131 29.67 -7.08 -28.76
N ALA A 132 30.17 -6.40 -27.73
CA ALA A 132 30.07 -4.95 -27.54
C ALA A 132 30.93 -4.14 -28.51
N ASP A 133 31.94 -4.78 -29.12
CA ASP A 133 32.91 -4.13 -29.99
C ASP A 133 32.23 -3.45 -31.19
N GLY A 134 32.35 -2.12 -31.24
CA GLY A 134 31.83 -1.29 -32.33
C GLY A 134 30.34 -0.92 -32.21
N ARG A 135 29.67 -1.17 -31.08
CA ARG A 135 28.28 -0.72 -30.87
C ARG A 135 28.22 0.75 -30.47
N SER A 136 27.29 1.49 -31.08
CA SER A 136 26.95 2.83 -30.59
C SER A 136 26.25 2.74 -29.24
N TYR A 137 26.71 3.50 -28.26
CA TYR A 137 26.08 3.63 -26.96
C TYR A 137 25.76 5.09 -26.66
N ARG A 138 24.84 5.27 -25.72
CA ARG A 138 24.69 6.52 -24.97
C ARG A 138 25.30 6.30 -23.59
N GLN A 139 25.98 7.29 -23.05
CA GLN A 139 26.59 7.21 -21.73
C GLN A 139 26.29 8.48 -20.93
N GLN A 140 26.18 8.33 -19.61
CA GLN A 140 26.05 9.42 -18.66
C GLN A 140 26.91 9.14 -17.43
N VAL A 141 27.83 10.05 -17.12
CA VAL A 141 28.63 10.05 -15.91
C VAL A 141 28.04 11.07 -14.94
N HIS A 142 27.78 10.63 -13.73
CA HIS A 142 27.29 11.44 -12.63
C HIS A 142 28.44 11.75 -11.69
N GLU A 143 28.74 13.04 -11.55
CA GLU A 143 29.77 13.54 -10.64
C GLU A 143 29.44 13.21 -9.17
N ALA A 144 30.49 13.11 -8.35
CA ALA A 144 30.35 12.84 -6.92
C ALA A 144 29.52 13.95 -6.24
N THR A 145 28.46 13.57 -5.53
CA THR A 145 27.63 14.49 -4.76
C THR A 145 27.58 14.07 -3.29
N GLY A 146 28.20 14.86 -2.41
CA GLY A 146 28.27 14.57 -0.97
C GLY A 146 29.21 13.41 -0.65
N ASN A 147 28.71 12.36 0.01
CA ASN A 147 29.49 11.17 0.38
C ASN A 147 29.46 10.06 -0.68
N ALA A 148 28.78 10.26 -1.81
CA ALA A 148 28.70 9.30 -2.91
C ALA A 148 29.82 9.56 -3.93
N GLY A 149 30.52 8.51 -4.35
CA GLY A 149 31.50 8.56 -5.44
C GLY A 149 30.84 8.83 -6.80
N MET A 150 31.65 9.02 -7.84
CA MET A 150 31.14 9.15 -9.22
C MET A 150 30.44 7.86 -9.62
N SER A 151 29.41 7.95 -10.45
CA SER A 151 28.73 6.78 -11.01
C SER A 151 28.52 6.96 -12.50
N MET A 152 28.41 5.87 -13.23
CA MET A 152 28.22 5.89 -14.67
C MET A 152 27.10 4.95 -15.08
N GLU A 153 26.31 5.39 -16.05
CA GLU A 153 25.31 4.58 -16.73
C GLU A 153 25.58 4.56 -18.24
N ARG A 154 25.42 3.39 -18.87
CA ARG A 154 25.62 3.19 -20.30
C ARG A 154 24.43 2.43 -20.89
N TRP A 155 23.97 2.86 -22.06
CA TRP A 155 22.84 2.26 -22.78
C TRP A 155 23.23 1.92 -24.22
N TYR A 156 23.10 0.66 -24.59
CA TYR A 156 23.16 0.19 -25.97
C TYR A 156 21.75 -0.03 -26.49
N HIS A 157 21.44 0.49 -27.69
CA HIS A 157 20.13 0.38 -28.31
C HIS A 157 20.23 -0.34 -29.65
N GLN A 158 19.42 -1.39 -29.82
CA GLN A 158 19.42 -2.18 -31.05
C GLN A 158 18.02 -2.64 -31.41
N ALA A 159 17.64 -2.54 -32.67
CA ALA A 159 16.43 -3.19 -33.15
C ALA A 159 16.66 -4.69 -33.26
N VAL A 160 15.78 -5.50 -32.67
CA VAL A 160 15.88 -6.96 -32.67
C VAL A 160 14.59 -7.60 -33.18
N ILE A 161 14.72 -8.78 -33.76
CA ILE A 161 13.59 -9.66 -34.06
C ILE A 161 13.44 -10.64 -32.91
N VAL A 162 12.24 -10.69 -32.35
CA VAL A 162 11.91 -11.57 -31.23
C VAL A 162 11.01 -12.68 -31.76
N LEU A 163 11.43 -13.93 -31.52
CA LEU A 163 10.69 -15.12 -31.87
C LEU A 163 10.31 -15.88 -30.60
N TRP A 164 9.04 -16.23 -30.45
CA TRP A 164 8.63 -17.18 -29.42
C TRP A 164 7.51 -18.10 -29.92
N PRO A 165 7.38 -19.31 -29.35
CA PRO A 165 6.32 -20.24 -29.73
C PRO A 165 4.93 -19.63 -29.53
N GLU A 166 4.04 -19.82 -30.50
CA GLU A 166 2.65 -19.36 -30.46
C GLU A 166 1.96 -19.78 -29.15
N GLY A 167 2.10 -21.06 -28.77
CA GLY A 167 1.49 -21.61 -27.56
C GLY A 167 2.02 -21.04 -26.23
N ARG A 168 3.12 -20.29 -26.25
CA ARG A 168 3.69 -19.62 -25.05
C ARG A 168 3.42 -18.12 -25.02
N HIS A 169 2.76 -17.55 -26.03
CA HIS A 169 2.57 -16.11 -26.16
C HIS A 169 2.05 -15.44 -24.87
N PHE A 170 0.92 -15.92 -24.33
CA PHE A 170 0.35 -15.35 -23.11
C PHE A 170 1.14 -15.65 -21.84
N GLN A 171 1.93 -16.72 -21.83
CA GLN A 171 2.84 -17.00 -20.71
C GLN A 171 3.97 -15.97 -20.65
N VAL A 172 4.56 -15.65 -21.81
CA VAL A 172 5.60 -14.61 -21.92
C VAL A 172 5.07 -13.22 -21.56
N LEU A 173 3.82 -12.91 -21.91
CA LEU A 173 3.20 -11.64 -21.51
C LEU A 173 2.86 -11.60 -20.01
N ALA A 174 2.43 -12.74 -19.43
CA ALA A 174 2.13 -12.82 -18.01
C ALA A 174 3.38 -12.74 -17.12
N SER A 175 4.55 -13.18 -17.60
CA SER A 175 5.81 -13.14 -16.84
C SER A 175 6.36 -11.73 -16.61
N GLN A 176 5.73 -10.70 -17.16
CA GLN A 176 6.16 -9.30 -17.10
C GLN A 176 5.76 -8.56 -15.84
N GLY A 177 5.25 -9.30 -14.86
CA GLY A 177 4.64 -8.74 -13.67
C GLY A 177 3.23 -8.21 -13.92
N THR A 178 2.51 -8.04 -12.82
CA THR A 178 1.10 -7.66 -12.83
C THR A 178 0.89 -6.20 -13.24
N GLU A 179 1.89 -5.33 -13.05
CA GLU A 179 1.86 -3.91 -13.48
C GLU A 179 1.75 -3.76 -15.01
N ASN A 180 2.26 -4.74 -15.76
CA ASN A 180 2.30 -4.72 -17.22
C ASN A 180 1.22 -5.63 -17.84
N SER A 181 1.03 -6.82 -17.28
CA SER A 181 0.15 -7.83 -17.86
C SER A 181 -1.35 -7.53 -17.67
N VAL A 182 -1.75 -6.92 -16.55
CA VAL A 182 -3.16 -6.57 -16.29
C VAL A 182 -3.69 -5.44 -17.19
N PRO A 183 -2.94 -4.35 -17.43
CA PRO A 183 -3.33 -3.37 -18.44
C PRO A 183 -3.43 -3.98 -19.85
N ALA A 184 -2.47 -4.83 -20.25
CA ALA A 184 -2.52 -5.51 -21.54
C ALA A 184 -3.76 -6.42 -21.68
N LEU A 185 -4.15 -7.14 -20.62
CA LEU A 185 -5.41 -7.91 -20.60
C LEU A 185 -6.61 -6.98 -20.74
N SER A 186 -6.60 -5.84 -20.06
CA SER A 186 -7.70 -4.86 -20.12
C SER A 186 -7.89 -4.33 -21.54
N GLU A 187 -6.80 -4.05 -22.25
CA GLU A 187 -6.84 -3.66 -23.67
C GLU A 187 -7.36 -4.79 -24.57
N LEU A 188 -6.88 -6.03 -24.38
CA LEU A 188 -7.34 -7.19 -25.14
C LEU A 188 -8.85 -7.43 -24.97
N VAL A 189 -9.33 -7.36 -23.73
CA VAL A 189 -10.76 -7.50 -23.41
C VAL A 189 -11.57 -6.36 -24.03
N THR A 190 -11.07 -5.13 -24.01
CA THR A 190 -11.78 -3.96 -24.58
C THR A 190 -11.83 -4.00 -26.11
N ALA A 191 -10.78 -4.51 -26.77
CA ALA A 191 -10.69 -4.61 -28.22
C ALA A 191 -11.47 -5.79 -28.80
N THR A 192 -11.94 -6.73 -27.97
CA THR A 192 -12.63 -7.95 -28.39
C THR A 192 -14.15 -7.75 -28.36
N GLU A 193 -14.86 -8.04 -29.45
CA GLU A 193 -16.33 -7.87 -29.53
C GLU A 193 -17.12 -8.77 -28.57
N SER A 194 -16.64 -9.99 -28.31
CA SER A 194 -17.26 -10.95 -27.38
C SER A 194 -16.21 -11.59 -26.47
N PRO A 195 -15.72 -10.88 -25.44
CA PRO A 195 -14.66 -11.36 -24.55
C PRO A 195 -15.03 -12.66 -23.83
N GLU A 196 -16.31 -12.89 -23.56
CA GLU A 196 -16.83 -14.08 -22.88
C GLU A 196 -16.69 -15.38 -23.69
N LYS A 197 -16.57 -15.25 -25.02
CA LYS A 197 -16.32 -16.36 -25.95
C LYS A 197 -14.86 -16.43 -26.41
N CYS A 198 -14.03 -15.48 -26.02
CA CYS A 198 -12.65 -15.37 -26.48
C CYS A 198 -11.70 -16.23 -25.64
N GLU A 199 -11.19 -17.32 -26.23
CA GLU A 199 -10.25 -18.22 -25.54
C GLU A 199 -8.90 -17.54 -25.23
N ASP A 200 -8.50 -16.57 -26.05
CA ASP A 200 -7.31 -15.75 -25.81
C ASP A 200 -7.45 -14.91 -24.54
N CYS A 201 -8.60 -14.26 -24.33
CA CYS A 201 -8.89 -13.52 -23.10
C CYS A 201 -8.82 -14.43 -21.87
N LYS A 202 -9.42 -15.64 -21.96
CA LYS A 202 -9.43 -16.61 -20.86
C LYS A 202 -8.04 -17.16 -20.57
N THR A 203 -7.31 -17.52 -21.61
CA THR A 203 -5.95 -18.06 -21.48
C THR A 203 -5.00 -17.02 -20.95
N PHE A 204 -5.09 -15.76 -21.40
CA PHE A 204 -4.25 -14.70 -20.88
C PHE A 204 -4.54 -14.41 -19.41
N ALA A 205 -5.82 -14.25 -19.04
CA ALA A 205 -6.22 -14.06 -17.65
C ALA A 205 -5.76 -15.22 -16.75
N ARG A 206 -5.87 -16.47 -17.22
CA ARG A 206 -5.38 -17.66 -16.50
C ARG A 206 -3.87 -17.58 -16.26
N ARG A 207 -3.08 -17.23 -17.28
CA ARG A 207 -1.62 -17.12 -17.17
C ARG A 207 -1.20 -16.01 -16.21
N ILE A 208 -1.92 -14.88 -16.21
CA ILE A 208 -1.68 -13.78 -15.25
C ILE A 208 -1.92 -14.25 -13.82
N ILE A 209 -3.00 -14.97 -13.55
CA ILE A 209 -3.29 -15.52 -12.21
C ILE A 209 -2.20 -16.52 -11.80
N ASP A 210 -1.82 -17.44 -12.70
CA ASP A 210 -0.78 -18.45 -12.43
C ASP A 210 0.59 -17.86 -12.07
N HIS A 211 0.91 -16.67 -12.59
CA HIS A 211 2.17 -15.97 -12.35
C HIS A 211 2.00 -14.75 -11.42
N TRP A 212 0.91 -14.69 -10.65
CA TRP A 212 0.68 -13.58 -9.74
C TRP A 212 1.64 -13.65 -8.56
N VAL A 213 2.79 -13.01 -8.70
CA VAL A 213 3.81 -12.91 -7.66
C VAL A 213 3.80 -11.49 -7.11
N TYR A 214 3.71 -11.37 -5.79
CA TYR A 214 3.95 -10.10 -5.10
C TYR A 214 5.44 -9.99 -4.76
N PRO A 215 6.10 -8.83 -4.96
CA PRO A 215 7.51 -8.66 -4.59
C PRO A 215 7.71 -8.90 -3.09
N THR A 216 8.34 -10.01 -2.72
CA THR A 216 8.41 -10.50 -1.33
C THR A 216 9.39 -9.77 -0.42
N HIS A 217 10.07 -8.70 -0.86
CA HIS A 217 11.10 -8.05 -0.03
C HIS A 217 11.05 -6.51 -0.08
N GLY A 218 10.75 -5.91 1.07
CA GLY A 218 11.13 -4.54 1.42
C GLY A 218 10.37 -3.37 0.78
N ARG A 219 9.54 -3.60 -0.24
CA ARG A 219 8.75 -2.52 -0.86
C ARG A 219 7.35 -2.44 -0.23
N ARG A 220 7.00 -1.24 0.26
CA ARG A 220 5.63 -0.93 0.69
C ARG A 220 4.64 -1.21 -0.45
N ARG A 221 3.48 -1.79 -0.13
CA ARG A 221 2.33 -1.89 -1.04
C ARG A 221 2.08 -0.55 -1.71
N LYS A 222 2.22 -0.52 -3.05
CA LYS A 222 1.83 0.64 -3.86
C LYS A 222 0.32 0.81 -3.72
N ALA A 223 -0.14 2.06 -3.58
CA ALA A 223 -1.56 2.38 -3.46
C ALA A 223 -2.40 1.94 -4.68
N ASN A 224 -1.75 1.73 -5.83
CA ASN A 224 -2.38 1.34 -7.10
C ASN A 224 -2.00 -0.10 -7.48
N SER A 225 -2.49 -1.08 -6.74
CA SER A 225 -2.35 -2.48 -7.14
C SER A 225 -3.24 -2.78 -8.36
N PRO A 226 -2.78 -3.63 -9.30
CA PRO A 226 -3.57 -4.06 -10.44
C PRO A 226 -4.73 -5.02 -10.09
N GLY A 227 -4.85 -5.48 -8.84
CA GLY A 227 -5.86 -6.46 -8.42
C GLY A 227 -7.30 -6.08 -8.80
N THR A 228 -7.75 -4.86 -8.50
CA THR A 228 -9.11 -4.41 -8.85
C THR A 228 -9.34 -4.32 -10.36
N ASN A 229 -8.32 -3.94 -11.13
CA ASN A 229 -8.42 -3.93 -12.60
C ASN A 229 -8.51 -5.35 -13.16
N MET A 230 -7.77 -6.29 -12.57
CA MET A 230 -7.90 -7.71 -12.91
C MET A 230 -9.32 -8.22 -12.67
N ILE A 231 -9.94 -7.86 -11.54
CA ILE A 231 -11.34 -8.22 -11.26
C ILE A 231 -12.27 -7.67 -12.35
N ARG A 232 -12.11 -6.41 -12.77
CA ARG A 232 -12.92 -5.83 -13.86
C ARG A 232 -12.79 -6.62 -15.16
N SER A 233 -11.58 -7.01 -15.57
CA SER A 233 -11.38 -7.86 -16.75
C SER A 233 -12.05 -9.22 -16.59
N LEU A 234 -11.94 -9.86 -15.42
CA LEU A 234 -12.57 -11.15 -15.15
C LEU A 234 -14.10 -11.08 -15.18
N LEU A 235 -14.70 -9.99 -14.69
CA LEU A 235 -16.14 -9.77 -14.76
C LEU A 235 -16.65 -9.66 -16.20
N VAL A 236 -15.89 -9.02 -17.09
CA VAL A 236 -16.23 -8.94 -18.53
C VAL A 236 -16.02 -10.29 -19.22
N ILE A 237 -14.96 -11.03 -18.88
CA ILE A 237 -14.73 -12.38 -19.41
C ILE A 237 -15.81 -13.36 -18.93
N GLY A 238 -16.37 -13.17 -17.73
CA GLY A 238 -17.53 -13.93 -17.25
C GLY A 238 -17.26 -15.41 -16.97
N ASP A 239 -15.99 -15.81 -16.76
CA ASP A 239 -15.62 -17.20 -16.48
C ASP A 239 -15.55 -17.47 -14.96
N ALA A 240 -16.46 -18.32 -14.47
CA ALA A 240 -16.55 -18.67 -13.05
C ALA A 240 -15.30 -19.41 -12.52
N ASN A 241 -14.61 -20.19 -13.35
CA ASN A 241 -13.40 -20.90 -12.92
C ASN A 241 -12.24 -19.94 -12.73
N LEU A 242 -12.11 -18.92 -13.60
CA LEU A 242 -11.12 -17.85 -13.42
C LEU A 242 -11.42 -17.02 -12.17
N ALA A 243 -12.69 -16.72 -11.91
CA ALA A 243 -13.10 -16.02 -10.71
C ALA A 243 -12.74 -16.83 -9.44
N GLN A 244 -13.05 -18.14 -9.42
CA GLN A 244 -12.64 -19.03 -8.32
C GLN A 244 -11.11 -19.04 -8.13
N LYS A 245 -10.36 -19.19 -9.23
CA LYS A 245 -8.89 -19.21 -9.21
C LYS A 245 -8.29 -17.91 -8.63
N PHE A 246 -8.93 -16.76 -8.87
CA PHE A 246 -8.55 -15.49 -8.25
C PHE A 246 -8.70 -15.53 -6.73
N PHE A 247 -9.81 -16.07 -6.21
CA PHE A 247 -9.99 -16.26 -4.76
C PHE A 247 -8.95 -17.22 -4.15
N ASP A 248 -8.56 -18.24 -4.90
CA ASP A 248 -7.57 -19.22 -4.45
C ASP A 248 -6.15 -18.64 -4.37
N GLN A 249 -5.74 -17.83 -5.35
CA GLN A 249 -4.33 -17.46 -5.55
C GLN A 249 -4.04 -15.98 -5.33
N VAL A 250 -4.94 -15.08 -5.75
CA VAL A 250 -4.67 -13.63 -5.78
C VAL A 250 -5.20 -12.92 -4.55
N LEU A 251 -6.38 -13.30 -4.03
CA LEU A 251 -6.97 -12.68 -2.84
C LEU A 251 -5.99 -12.63 -1.65
N PRO A 252 -5.28 -13.71 -1.26
CA PRO A 252 -4.35 -13.66 -0.14
C PRO A 252 -3.23 -12.62 -0.28
N LEU A 253 -2.86 -12.29 -1.52
CA LEU A 253 -1.78 -11.37 -1.84
C LEU A 253 -2.28 -9.91 -1.89
N GLU A 254 -3.47 -9.69 -2.46
CA GLU A 254 -3.97 -8.37 -2.84
C GLU A 254 -5.07 -7.81 -1.93
N TYR A 255 -5.62 -8.57 -0.98
CA TYR A 255 -6.82 -8.16 -0.22
C TYR A 255 -6.85 -6.70 0.32
N PRO A 256 -5.74 -6.04 0.76
CA PRO A 256 -5.82 -4.67 1.28
C PRO A 256 -6.07 -3.60 0.21
N THR A 257 -5.81 -3.91 -1.05
CA THR A 257 -5.90 -2.98 -2.18
C THR A 257 -7.16 -3.21 -3.00
N LEU A 258 -7.87 -4.31 -2.75
CA LEU A 258 -9.09 -4.67 -3.48
C LEU A 258 -10.26 -3.79 -3.05
N ASP A 259 -11.01 -3.35 -4.06
CA ASP A 259 -12.30 -2.72 -3.88
C ASP A 259 -13.37 -3.76 -3.46
N GLY A 260 -14.18 -3.42 -2.46
CA GLY A 260 -15.15 -4.32 -1.85
C GLY A 260 -16.31 -4.69 -2.78
N GLU A 261 -16.79 -3.73 -3.59
CA GLU A 261 -17.89 -3.94 -4.53
C GLU A 261 -17.45 -4.83 -5.71
N SER A 262 -16.25 -4.58 -6.22
CA SER A 262 -15.62 -5.40 -7.24
C SER A 262 -15.42 -6.84 -6.76
N LEU A 263 -14.90 -7.01 -5.54
CA LEU A 263 -14.69 -8.34 -4.95
C LEU A 263 -16.02 -9.08 -4.73
N LEU A 264 -17.07 -8.38 -4.30
CA LEU A 264 -18.41 -8.95 -4.19
C LEU A 264 -18.94 -9.42 -5.54
N SER A 265 -18.82 -8.60 -6.58
CA SER A 265 -19.26 -8.96 -7.94
C SER A 265 -18.53 -10.20 -8.45
N LEU A 266 -17.23 -10.34 -8.14
CA LEU A 266 -16.45 -11.52 -8.47
C LEU A 266 -16.91 -12.77 -7.71
N ALA A 267 -17.29 -12.62 -6.44
CA ALA A 267 -17.82 -13.72 -5.63
C ALA A 267 -19.14 -14.26 -6.19
N GLU A 268 -20.02 -13.38 -6.69
CA GLU A 268 -21.24 -13.78 -7.37
C GLU A 268 -20.93 -14.55 -8.68
N LEU A 269 -19.97 -14.07 -9.47
CA LEU A 269 -19.51 -14.76 -10.69
C LEU A 269 -18.93 -16.16 -10.39
N ALA A 270 -18.09 -16.28 -9.37
CA ALA A 270 -17.48 -17.56 -8.96
C ALA A 270 -18.49 -18.57 -8.40
N LYS A 271 -19.65 -18.09 -7.95
CA LYS A 271 -20.66 -18.81 -7.16
C LYS A 271 -20.15 -19.16 -5.76
N TRP A 272 -20.71 -18.53 -4.73
CA TRP A 272 -20.34 -18.66 -3.31
C TRP A 272 -19.94 -20.05 -2.80
N GLY A 273 -20.62 -21.12 -3.24
CA GLY A 273 -20.30 -22.48 -2.80
C GLY A 273 -18.91 -22.98 -3.24
N THR A 274 -18.38 -22.51 -4.37
CA THR A 274 -17.07 -22.92 -4.89
C THR A 274 -15.92 -22.25 -4.14
N ILE A 275 -16.12 -20.99 -3.70
CA ILE A 275 -15.12 -20.16 -3.02
C ILE A 275 -15.16 -20.25 -1.50
N GLU A 276 -16.12 -21.00 -0.92
CA GLU A 276 -16.29 -21.13 0.54
C GLU A 276 -14.99 -21.60 1.21
N LYS A 277 -14.34 -22.65 0.66
CA LYS A 277 -13.08 -23.18 1.20
C LYS A 277 -11.95 -22.14 1.13
N SER A 278 -11.85 -21.41 0.02
CA SER A 278 -10.81 -20.41 -0.24
C SER A 278 -10.94 -19.24 0.73
N LEU A 279 -12.17 -18.73 0.94
CA LEU A 279 -12.44 -17.68 1.92
C LEU A 279 -12.13 -18.11 3.35
N LEU A 280 -12.58 -19.31 3.76
CA LEU A 280 -12.29 -19.83 5.10
C LEU A 280 -10.79 -19.98 5.33
N SER A 281 -10.07 -20.59 4.38
CA SER A 281 -8.62 -20.75 4.43
C SER A 281 -7.89 -19.40 4.47
N PHE A 282 -8.36 -18.41 3.71
CA PHE A 282 -7.80 -17.06 3.69
C PHE A 282 -7.87 -16.40 5.07
N PHE A 283 -9.03 -16.35 5.72
CA PHE A 283 -9.16 -15.75 7.05
C PHE A 283 -8.46 -16.58 8.14
N GLN A 284 -8.45 -17.91 8.02
CA GLN A 284 -7.78 -18.80 8.95
C GLN A 284 -6.25 -18.60 8.94
N SER A 285 -5.65 -18.34 7.79
CA SER A 285 -4.19 -18.22 7.65
C SER A 285 -3.61 -16.91 8.18
N GLN A 286 -4.44 -15.86 8.35
CA GLN A 286 -3.98 -14.54 8.78
C GLN A 286 -3.46 -14.54 10.22
N LYS A 287 -2.27 -13.95 10.42
CA LYS A 287 -1.62 -13.79 11.73
C LYS A 287 -1.22 -12.35 12.01
N PRO A 288 -1.23 -11.92 13.29
CA PRO A 288 -0.89 -10.56 13.67
C PRO A 288 0.60 -10.21 13.49
N ASP A 289 1.48 -11.20 13.39
CA ASP A 289 2.93 -10.99 13.23
C ASP A 289 3.35 -10.91 11.75
N ASP A 290 2.44 -11.21 10.82
CA ASP A 290 2.70 -11.06 9.40
C ASP A 290 2.84 -9.57 9.07
N TYR A 291 3.95 -9.19 8.43
CA TYR A 291 4.28 -7.79 8.10
C TYR A 291 3.14 -7.07 7.36
N ASP A 292 2.42 -7.82 6.54
CA ASP A 292 1.38 -7.35 5.63
C ASP A 292 -0.04 -7.51 6.17
N ALA A 293 -0.22 -8.08 7.36
CA ALA A 293 -1.55 -8.30 7.92
C ALA A 293 -2.10 -7.05 8.59
N SER A 294 -3.26 -6.59 8.12
CA SER A 294 -3.99 -5.46 8.69
C SER A 294 -5.39 -5.89 9.09
N LEU A 295 -5.64 -5.92 10.41
CA LEU A 295 -6.94 -6.32 10.95
C LEU A 295 -8.08 -5.47 10.37
N ARG A 296 -7.85 -4.17 10.18
CA ARG A 296 -8.82 -3.26 9.57
C ARG A 296 -9.20 -3.69 8.15
N TYR A 297 -8.22 -3.94 7.28
CA TYR A 297 -8.51 -4.35 5.90
C TYR A 297 -9.21 -5.71 5.88
N LEU A 298 -8.79 -6.67 6.70
CA LEU A 298 -9.43 -8.00 6.78
C LEU A 298 -10.91 -7.90 7.19
N VAL A 299 -11.22 -7.10 8.20
CA VAL A 299 -12.61 -6.89 8.64
C VAL A 299 -13.43 -6.12 7.61
N THR A 300 -12.84 -5.12 6.94
CA THR A 300 -13.51 -4.40 5.83
C THR A 300 -13.78 -5.31 4.63
N THR A 301 -12.85 -6.20 4.26
CA THR A 301 -13.04 -7.20 3.21
C THR A 301 -14.22 -8.13 3.56
N PHE A 302 -14.27 -8.64 4.79
CA PHE A 302 -15.41 -9.43 5.25
C PHE A 302 -16.73 -8.64 5.19
N SER A 303 -16.73 -7.41 5.72
CA SER A 303 -17.92 -6.55 5.71
C SER A 303 -18.44 -6.35 4.29
N SER A 304 -17.56 -6.10 3.33
CA SER A 304 -17.93 -5.87 1.93
C SER A 304 -18.56 -7.11 1.29
N LEU A 305 -17.98 -8.29 1.53
CA LEU A 305 -18.53 -9.57 1.08
C LEU A 305 -19.88 -9.87 1.75
N ALA A 306 -20.06 -9.46 3.00
CA ALA A 306 -21.27 -9.69 3.77
C ALA A 306 -22.39 -8.65 3.50
N SER A 307 -22.08 -7.49 2.91
CA SER A 307 -23.03 -6.38 2.71
C SER A 307 -24.32 -6.81 2.02
N LEU A 308 -25.46 -6.70 2.70
CA LEU A 308 -26.76 -7.02 2.12
C LEU A 308 -27.34 -5.82 1.37
N GLY A 309 -27.64 -6.01 0.09
CA GLY A 309 -28.82 -5.39 -0.53
C GLY A 309 -30.02 -6.33 -0.42
N ASP A 310 -31.21 -5.87 -0.80
CA ASP A 310 -32.36 -6.76 -0.97
C ASP A 310 -32.04 -7.89 -1.97
N GLY A 311 -32.45 -9.13 -1.66
CA GLY A 311 -32.29 -10.27 -2.58
C GLY A 311 -31.04 -11.17 -2.39
N VAL A 312 -30.32 -11.07 -1.27
CA VAL A 312 -29.13 -11.93 -1.01
C VAL A 312 -29.46 -13.43 -1.04
N SER A 313 -28.72 -14.17 -1.86
CA SER A 313 -28.90 -15.62 -2.04
C SER A 313 -28.67 -16.41 -0.74
N SER A 314 -29.40 -17.52 -0.56
CA SER A 314 -29.25 -18.41 0.59
C SER A 314 -27.84 -18.99 0.72
N SER A 315 -27.20 -19.28 -0.44
CA SER A 315 -25.81 -19.74 -0.51
C SER A 315 -24.85 -18.70 0.04
N ARG A 316 -24.95 -17.44 -0.40
CA ARG A 316 -24.13 -16.33 0.11
C ARG A 316 -24.28 -16.16 1.62
N LYS A 317 -25.52 -16.12 2.13
CA LYS A 317 -25.79 -16.00 3.58
C LYS A 317 -25.11 -17.12 4.37
N ARG A 318 -25.19 -18.37 3.89
CA ARG A 318 -24.55 -19.52 4.53
C ARG A 318 -23.03 -19.36 4.58
N VAL A 319 -22.39 -19.06 3.45
CA VAL A 319 -20.93 -18.91 3.34
C VAL A 319 -20.44 -17.76 4.21
N CYS A 320 -21.05 -16.59 4.11
CA CYS A 320 -20.68 -15.44 4.94
C CYS A 320 -20.88 -15.71 6.44
N LYS A 321 -21.87 -16.52 6.84
CA LYS A 321 -22.05 -16.95 8.24
C LYS A 321 -20.93 -17.89 8.70
N SER A 322 -20.46 -18.80 7.85
CA SER A 322 -19.26 -19.62 8.14
C SER A 322 -18.02 -18.73 8.28
N VAL A 323 -17.83 -17.78 7.35
CA VAL A 323 -16.72 -16.82 7.37
C VAL A 323 -16.77 -15.92 8.60
N LEU A 324 -17.94 -15.46 9.05
CA LEU A 324 -18.09 -14.67 10.28
C LEU A 324 -17.48 -15.38 11.49
N LYS A 325 -17.69 -16.71 11.61
CA LYS A 325 -17.09 -17.49 12.70
C LYS A 325 -15.56 -17.45 12.64
N GLU A 326 -14.99 -17.62 11.45
CA GLU A 326 -13.53 -17.54 11.24
C GLU A 326 -12.99 -16.12 11.49
N VAL A 327 -13.71 -15.08 11.09
CA VAL A 327 -13.36 -13.68 11.39
C VAL A 327 -13.33 -13.42 12.89
N MET A 328 -14.28 -13.96 13.65
CA MET A 328 -14.29 -13.83 15.11
C MET A 328 -13.14 -14.60 15.78
N LEU A 329 -12.76 -15.77 15.26
CA LEU A 329 -11.57 -16.50 15.69
C LEU A 329 -10.28 -15.75 15.35
N MET A 330 -10.23 -15.14 14.17
CA MET A 330 -9.11 -14.29 13.73
C MET A 330 -8.95 -13.08 14.65
N ILE A 331 -10.01 -12.33 14.93
CA ILE A 331 -9.97 -11.20 15.88
C ILE A 331 -9.45 -11.67 17.26
N SER A 332 -9.89 -12.85 17.71
CA SER A 332 -9.41 -13.45 18.96
C SER A 332 -7.90 -13.76 18.95
N ARG A 333 -7.29 -14.06 17.79
CA ARG A 333 -5.84 -14.19 17.66
C ARG A 333 -5.14 -12.84 17.86
N TRP A 334 -5.67 -11.76 17.28
CA TRP A 334 -5.14 -10.41 17.46
C TRP A 334 -5.26 -9.92 18.91
N GLU A 335 -6.38 -10.21 19.58
CA GLU A 335 -6.57 -9.83 20.99
C GLU A 335 -5.63 -10.59 21.93
N LYS A 336 -5.25 -11.82 21.58
CA LYS A 336 -4.27 -12.62 22.34
C LYS A 336 -2.82 -12.25 22.02
N ASN A 337 -2.56 -11.51 20.93
CA ASN A 337 -1.19 -11.22 20.53
C ASN A 337 -0.49 -10.35 21.57
N ARG A 338 0.73 -10.74 21.94
CA ARG A 338 1.56 -9.96 22.85
C ARG A 338 2.44 -9.04 21.99
N PRO A 339 2.32 -7.71 22.12
CA PRO A 339 3.14 -6.79 21.32
C PRO A 339 4.63 -7.06 21.59
N ASN A 340 5.42 -7.02 20.52
CA ASN A 340 6.85 -7.26 20.63
C ASN A 340 7.53 -6.00 21.20
N PRO A 341 8.12 -6.04 22.41
CA PRO A 341 8.67 -4.85 23.06
C PRO A 341 9.84 -4.22 22.31
N MET A 342 10.50 -4.93 21.37
CA MET A 342 11.55 -4.37 20.51
C MET A 342 10.99 -3.60 19.30
N ARG A 343 9.74 -3.86 18.88
CA ARG A 343 9.13 -3.30 17.66
C ARG A 343 7.98 -2.33 17.96
N ASP A 344 7.32 -2.52 19.09
CA ASP A 344 6.13 -1.79 19.51
C ASP A 344 6.40 -0.97 20.78
N ASN A 345 6.32 0.35 20.68
CA ASN A 345 6.30 1.21 21.86
C ASN A 345 5.11 0.84 22.77
N PHE A 346 5.38 0.64 24.06
CA PHE A 346 4.45 0.09 25.05
C PHE A 346 3.07 0.78 25.09
N ALA A 347 2.04 -0.05 25.29
CA ALA A 347 0.61 0.24 25.51
C ALA A 347 -0.16 0.94 24.37
N SER A 348 0.39 1.97 23.71
CA SER A 348 -0.33 2.74 22.67
C SER A 348 -0.60 1.94 21.39
N ASN A 349 0.17 0.89 21.11
CA ASN A 349 -0.01 0.07 19.90
C ASN A 349 -1.20 -0.90 19.96
N ARG A 350 -1.73 -1.24 21.16
CA ARG A 350 -2.78 -2.27 21.28
C ARG A 350 -4.12 -1.84 20.70
N SER A 351 -4.58 -0.63 21.02
CA SER A 351 -5.82 -0.07 20.45
C SER A 351 -5.63 0.39 19.01
N LYS A 352 -4.40 0.78 18.63
CA LYS A 352 -4.07 1.24 17.28
C LYS A 352 -4.41 0.20 16.21
N ALA A 353 -4.14 -1.08 16.46
CA ALA A 353 -4.50 -2.17 15.54
C ALA A 353 -6.02 -2.39 15.40
N PHE A 354 -6.81 -1.94 16.38
CA PHE A 354 -8.26 -2.08 16.45
C PHE A 354 -9.00 -0.82 15.96
N GLN A 355 -8.28 0.26 15.61
CA GLN A 355 -8.89 1.47 15.08
C GLN A 355 -9.60 1.18 13.75
N GLY A 356 -10.89 1.55 13.69
CA GLY A 356 -11.70 1.41 12.48
C GLY A 356 -12.19 -0.01 12.19
N ILE A 357 -12.12 -0.97 13.14
CA ILE A 357 -12.63 -2.33 12.91
C ILE A 357 -14.09 -2.52 13.35
N VAL A 358 -14.54 -1.78 14.37
CA VAL A 358 -15.84 -2.05 15.03
C VAL A 358 -17.02 -1.77 14.10
N GLU A 359 -16.94 -0.67 13.36
CA GLU A 359 -17.97 -0.27 12.38
C GLU A 359 -18.15 -1.31 11.26
N PRO A 360 -17.12 -1.71 10.48
CA PRO A 360 -17.29 -2.73 9.45
C PRO A 360 -17.64 -4.10 10.04
N LEU A 361 -17.12 -4.44 11.23
CA LEU A 361 -17.49 -5.70 11.90
C LEU A 361 -18.97 -5.76 12.23
N LEU A 362 -19.54 -4.69 12.78
CA LEU A 362 -20.97 -4.62 13.09
C LEU A 362 -21.83 -4.67 11.84
N ARG A 363 -21.42 -4.01 10.74
CA ARG A 363 -22.12 -4.11 9.45
C ARG A 363 -22.14 -5.54 8.91
N GLY A 364 -20.98 -6.18 8.80
CA GLY A 364 -20.89 -7.56 8.32
C GLY A 364 -21.64 -8.54 9.22
N MET A 365 -21.52 -8.39 10.54
CA MET A 365 -22.19 -9.26 11.50
C MET A 365 -23.71 -9.05 11.49
N CYS A 366 -24.24 -7.83 11.43
CA CYS A 366 -25.69 -7.63 11.38
C CYS A 366 -26.30 -8.12 10.07
N SER A 367 -25.51 -8.15 9.00
CA SER A 367 -25.91 -8.67 7.70
C SER A 367 -26.13 -10.20 7.70
N VAL A 368 -25.31 -10.99 8.40
CA VAL A 368 -25.39 -12.47 8.30
C VAL A 368 -25.53 -13.20 9.64
N GLY A 369 -25.35 -12.47 10.73
CA GLY A 369 -25.39 -12.97 12.09
C GLY A 369 -26.79 -12.94 12.70
N THR A 370 -26.83 -13.33 13.96
CA THR A 370 -28.03 -13.40 14.78
C THR A 370 -27.94 -12.46 15.97
N GLN A 371 -29.04 -12.30 16.69
CA GLN A 371 -29.04 -11.54 17.95
C GLN A 371 -28.11 -12.13 19.01
N SER A 372 -27.87 -13.45 18.98
CA SER A 372 -26.89 -14.11 19.86
C SER A 372 -25.45 -13.71 19.50
N ASP A 373 -25.13 -13.65 18.20
CA ASP A 373 -23.81 -13.24 17.73
C ASP A 373 -23.52 -11.78 18.14
N LEU A 374 -24.50 -10.88 17.97
CA LEU A 374 -24.41 -9.50 18.43
C LEU A 374 -24.17 -9.40 19.93
N LYS A 375 -24.90 -10.18 20.74
CA LYS A 375 -24.72 -10.19 22.20
C LYS A 375 -23.30 -10.66 22.57
N SER A 376 -22.78 -11.68 21.89
CA SER A 376 -21.43 -12.19 22.10
C SER A 376 -20.38 -11.13 21.77
N LEU A 377 -20.50 -10.45 20.61
CA LEU A 377 -19.57 -9.40 20.22
C LEU A 377 -19.55 -8.23 21.21
N LEU A 378 -20.72 -7.73 21.62
CA LEU A 378 -20.80 -6.63 22.58
C LEU A 378 -20.21 -7.00 23.94
N SER A 379 -20.41 -8.25 24.39
CA SER A 379 -19.80 -8.77 25.62
C SER A 379 -18.28 -8.86 25.49
N GLN A 380 -17.78 -9.30 24.33
CA GLN A 380 -16.36 -9.34 24.03
C GLN A 380 -15.72 -7.95 24.05
N ILE A 381 -16.34 -6.96 23.40
CA ILE A 381 -15.91 -5.56 23.39
C ILE A 381 -15.81 -5.02 24.83
N ALA A 382 -16.87 -5.21 25.63
CA ALA A 382 -16.91 -4.72 27.01
C ALA A 382 -15.84 -5.37 27.91
N SER A 383 -15.50 -6.65 27.68
CA SER A 383 -14.50 -7.37 28.47
C SER A 383 -13.04 -7.00 28.14
N ARG A 384 -12.79 -6.20 27.09
CA ARG A 384 -11.44 -5.94 26.55
C ARG A 384 -11.17 -4.45 26.27
N PRO A 385 -11.27 -3.56 27.29
CA PRO A 385 -11.11 -2.11 27.12
C PRO A 385 -9.75 -1.69 26.57
N GLN A 386 -8.70 -2.50 26.74
CA GLN A 386 -7.37 -2.21 26.20
C GLN A 386 -7.28 -2.30 24.66
N HIS A 387 -8.18 -3.04 24.01
CA HIS A 387 -8.25 -3.14 22.54
C HIS A 387 -9.33 -2.20 22.00
N TYR A 388 -10.48 -2.17 22.65
CA TYR A 388 -11.63 -1.35 22.27
C TYR A 388 -11.67 -0.06 23.10
N GLU A 389 -10.63 0.75 22.98
CA GLU A 389 -10.54 2.02 23.71
C GLU A 389 -11.64 3.00 23.26
N LEU A 390 -12.24 3.68 24.24
CA LEU A 390 -13.42 4.50 24.06
C LEU A 390 -13.26 5.57 22.98
N HIS A 391 -12.19 6.37 23.04
CA HIS A 391 -12.03 7.56 22.19
C HIS A 391 -11.51 7.24 20.80
N ASN A 392 -10.59 6.27 20.69
CA ASN A 392 -9.92 5.97 19.43
C ASN A 392 -10.58 4.85 18.63
N VAL A 393 -11.40 4.00 19.27
CA VAL A 393 -12.00 2.83 18.62
C VAL A 393 -13.52 2.89 18.64
N LEU A 394 -14.14 3.07 19.81
CA LEU A 394 -15.60 2.94 19.96
C LEU A 394 -16.38 4.15 19.47
N ILE A 395 -16.06 5.35 19.96
CA ILE A 395 -16.76 6.59 19.58
C ILE A 395 -16.67 6.85 18.07
N PRO A 396 -15.50 6.72 17.40
CA PRO A 396 -15.42 6.86 15.96
C PRO A 396 -16.30 5.84 15.21
N ALA A 397 -16.46 4.63 15.75
CA ALA A 397 -17.34 3.62 15.15
C ALA A 397 -18.82 3.98 15.33
N VAL A 398 -19.22 4.46 16.51
CA VAL A 398 -20.60 4.95 16.76
C VAL A 398 -20.93 6.10 15.82
N ASN A 399 -20.07 7.12 15.74
CA ASN A 399 -20.31 8.29 14.87
C ASN A 399 -20.49 7.86 13.41
N LYS A 400 -19.61 7.01 12.87
CA LYS A 400 -19.74 6.50 11.51
C LYS A 400 -21.02 5.70 11.26
N LEU A 401 -21.50 4.94 12.25
CA LEU A 401 -22.73 4.18 12.14
C LEU A 401 -23.97 5.06 12.27
N THR A 402 -23.90 6.15 13.06
CA THR A 402 -24.96 7.15 13.19
C THR A 402 -25.07 8.04 11.94
N ASP A 403 -23.94 8.46 11.38
CA ASP A 403 -23.88 9.31 10.17
C ASP A 403 -24.43 8.58 8.93
N ASP A 404 -24.39 7.25 8.92
CA ASP A 404 -25.01 6.44 7.87
C ASP A 404 -26.49 6.18 8.17
N GLN A 405 -27.34 7.02 7.56
CA GLN A 405 -28.79 6.93 7.63
C GLN A 405 -29.35 5.57 7.20
N HIS A 406 -28.62 4.79 6.39
CA HIS A 406 -29.09 3.49 5.91
C HIS A 406 -28.84 2.37 6.92
N PHE A 407 -27.84 2.50 7.81
CA PHE A 407 -27.46 1.40 8.70
C PHE A 407 -28.59 1.03 9.66
N ALA A 408 -29.09 1.99 10.45
CA ALA A 408 -30.18 1.74 11.39
C ALA A 408 -31.50 1.39 10.68
N ALA A 409 -31.76 1.99 9.53
CA ALA A 409 -32.95 1.72 8.72
C ALA A 409 -32.96 0.32 8.09
N SER A 410 -31.80 -0.34 7.99
CA SER A 410 -31.66 -1.67 7.37
C SER A 410 -32.27 -2.81 8.19
N GLY A 411 -32.60 -2.61 9.47
CA GLY A 411 -33.30 -3.61 10.26
C GLY A 411 -33.14 -3.50 11.77
N LYS A 412 -34.00 -4.25 12.49
CA LYS A 412 -34.06 -4.27 13.96
C LYS A 412 -32.74 -4.68 14.62
N LEU A 413 -31.94 -5.53 13.98
CA LEU A 413 -30.66 -5.98 14.53
C LEU A 413 -29.62 -4.85 14.49
N GLN A 414 -29.57 -4.09 13.40
CA GLN A 414 -28.70 -2.93 13.20
C GLN A 414 -29.07 -1.80 14.16
N GLU A 415 -30.35 -1.49 14.29
CA GLU A 415 -30.88 -0.54 15.28
C GLU A 415 -30.47 -0.96 16.71
N THR A 416 -30.67 -2.23 17.06
CA THR A 416 -30.27 -2.77 18.37
C THR A 416 -28.76 -2.67 18.59
N ALA A 417 -27.95 -2.94 17.56
CA ALA A 417 -26.50 -2.88 17.65
C ALA A 417 -26.01 -1.45 17.89
N LEU A 418 -26.51 -0.48 17.12
CA LEU A 418 -26.18 0.94 17.27
C LEU A 418 -26.60 1.44 18.64
N PHE A 419 -27.85 1.19 19.04
CA PHE A 419 -28.38 1.60 20.34
C PHE A 419 -27.52 1.08 21.50
N LYS A 420 -27.21 -0.23 21.51
CA LYS A 420 -26.43 -0.83 22.61
C LYS A 420 -24.98 -0.33 22.64
N LEU A 421 -24.34 -0.18 21.49
CA LEU A 421 -22.97 0.33 21.43
C LEU A 421 -22.91 1.79 21.88
N ARG A 422 -23.86 2.61 21.43
CA ARG A 422 -23.97 4.02 21.81
C ARG A 422 -24.25 4.15 23.31
N GLN A 423 -25.20 3.38 23.85
CA GLN A 423 -25.49 3.37 25.28
C GLN A 423 -24.26 2.98 26.12
N TYR A 424 -23.52 1.95 25.68
CA TYR A 424 -22.27 1.59 26.33
C TYR A 424 -21.24 2.73 26.32
N CYS A 425 -21.09 3.46 25.20
CA CYS A 425 -20.21 4.62 25.13
C CYS A 425 -20.68 5.74 26.07
N ILE A 426 -21.98 6.05 26.11
CA ILE A 426 -22.56 7.05 27.02
C ILE A 426 -22.26 6.69 28.48
N ASP A 427 -22.47 5.45 28.88
CA ASP A 427 -22.26 5.00 30.25
C ASP A 427 -20.77 5.11 30.65
N GLN A 428 -19.86 4.74 29.74
CA GLN A 428 -18.42 4.88 29.96
C GLN A 428 -17.99 6.34 30.05
N VAL A 429 -18.48 7.22 29.16
CA VAL A 429 -18.19 8.66 29.21
C VAL A 429 -18.75 9.28 30.50
N LYS A 430 -19.98 8.94 30.91
CA LYS A 430 -20.58 9.38 32.18
C LYS A 430 -19.73 8.96 33.37
N GLN A 431 -19.27 7.71 33.41
CA GLN A 431 -18.42 7.22 34.50
C GLN A 431 -17.10 7.99 34.59
N ARG A 432 -16.49 8.34 33.46
CA ARG A 432 -15.26 9.13 33.41
C ARG A 432 -15.48 10.60 33.77
N ALA A 433 -16.56 11.20 33.29
CA ALA A 433 -16.95 12.58 33.56
C ALA A 433 -17.57 12.76 34.96
N ALA A 434 -17.83 11.69 35.72
CA ALA A 434 -18.42 11.79 37.05
C ALA A 434 -17.56 12.56 38.06
N LYS A 435 -16.23 12.56 37.89
CA LYS A 435 -15.28 13.21 38.80
C LYS A 435 -14.48 14.28 38.08
N LYS A 436 -14.85 15.55 38.28
CA LYS A 436 -14.08 16.70 37.80
C LYS A 436 -12.67 16.67 38.42
N PRO A 437 -11.60 16.76 37.60
CA PRO A 437 -10.24 16.89 38.11
C PRO A 437 -10.13 18.12 39.02
N ILE A 438 -9.46 17.96 40.16
CA ILE A 438 -9.26 19.02 41.15
C ILE A 438 -7.81 19.50 41.03
N PRO A 439 -7.56 20.82 40.96
CA PRO A 439 -6.20 21.35 40.91
C PRO A 439 -5.41 20.93 42.17
N PRO A 440 -4.12 20.62 42.05
CA PRO A 440 -3.28 20.35 43.21
C PRO A 440 -3.28 21.55 44.17
N GLY A 441 -3.61 21.33 45.44
CA GLY A 441 -3.66 22.40 46.44
C GLY A 441 -2.29 22.94 46.89
N ASN A 442 -1.19 22.30 46.48
CA ASN A 442 0.18 22.70 46.81
C ASN A 442 1.18 22.20 45.73
N TRP A 443 2.48 22.45 45.93
CA TRP A 443 3.54 22.02 45.01
C TRP A 443 3.97 20.56 45.17
N LYS A 444 3.33 19.77 46.04
CA LYS A 444 3.67 18.34 46.18
C LYS A 444 3.31 17.58 44.91
N ARG A 445 4.22 16.74 44.42
CA ARG A 445 4.06 15.85 43.27
C ARG A 445 4.37 14.40 43.64
N LYS A 446 3.80 13.46 42.89
CA LYS A 446 4.10 12.03 43.06
C LYS A 446 5.53 11.77 42.60
N ALA A 447 6.34 11.17 43.46
CA ALA A 447 7.73 10.82 43.19
C ALA A 447 7.84 9.33 42.81
N ASN A 448 7.26 8.96 41.67
CA ASN A 448 7.27 7.58 41.17
C ASN A 448 8.57 7.35 40.38
N LEU A 449 9.70 7.26 41.07
CA LEU A 449 11.02 6.99 40.49
C LEU A 449 11.39 5.53 40.77
N ASP A 450 11.88 4.81 39.76
CA ASP A 450 12.31 3.40 39.90
C ASP A 450 13.80 3.26 40.29
N CYS A 451 14.49 4.39 40.52
CA CYS A 451 15.92 4.43 40.83
C CYS A 451 16.17 5.04 42.21
N ASP A 452 16.99 4.35 43.00
CA ASP A 452 17.30 4.72 44.39
C ASP A 452 18.65 5.45 44.57
N CYS A 453 19.26 5.92 43.47
CA CYS A 453 20.53 6.66 43.53
C CYS A 453 20.38 7.96 44.34
N ALA A 454 21.51 8.51 44.81
CA ALA A 454 21.50 9.72 45.66
C ALA A 454 20.75 10.90 45.01
N ASP A 455 20.96 11.13 43.71
CA ASP A 455 20.31 12.22 42.97
C ASP A 455 18.80 11.98 42.78
N CYS A 456 18.37 10.74 42.56
CA CYS A 456 16.94 10.40 42.49
C CYS A 456 16.26 10.52 43.85
N ARG A 457 16.95 10.23 44.96
CA ARG A 457 16.44 10.50 46.31
C ARG A 457 16.30 12.00 46.60
N GLU A 458 17.24 12.81 46.13
CA GLU A 458 17.13 14.28 46.21
C GLU A 458 15.95 14.77 45.37
N LEU A 459 15.79 14.28 44.13
CA LEU A 459 14.63 14.58 43.28
C LEU A 459 13.31 14.15 43.92
N ALA A 460 13.24 12.96 44.51
CA ALA A 460 12.05 12.49 45.22
C ALA A 460 11.71 13.37 46.42
N THR A 461 12.72 13.88 47.13
CA THR A 461 12.56 14.79 48.27
C THR A 461 12.01 16.13 47.80
N PHE A 462 12.60 16.71 46.76
CA PHE A 462 12.08 17.92 46.10
C PHE A 462 10.62 17.73 45.67
N LEU A 463 10.28 16.63 44.99
CA LEU A 463 8.91 16.38 44.54
C LEU A 463 7.90 16.28 45.69
N LYS A 464 8.32 15.77 46.85
CA LYS A 464 7.47 15.66 48.05
C LYS A 464 7.29 16.98 48.81
N ASP A 465 8.17 17.96 48.58
CA ASP A 465 8.08 19.29 49.15
C ASP A 465 6.80 20.02 48.69
N LYS A 466 6.10 20.67 49.63
CA LYS A 466 4.82 21.35 49.39
C LYS A 466 4.99 22.80 48.96
N ASP A 467 6.13 23.40 49.27
CA ASP A 467 6.35 24.85 49.22
C ASP A 467 7.44 25.22 48.21
N ALA A 468 8.35 24.29 47.88
CA ALA A 468 9.38 24.53 46.86
C ALA A 468 8.86 24.26 45.43
N PRO A 469 8.68 25.28 44.57
CA PRO A 469 8.27 25.08 43.17
C PRO A 469 9.44 24.74 42.25
N ILE A 470 10.66 25.14 42.61
CA ILE A 470 11.87 25.04 41.79
C ILE A 470 12.99 24.43 42.63
N HIS A 471 13.74 23.49 42.07
CA HIS A 471 14.99 22.99 42.65
C HIS A 471 16.09 22.97 41.61
N ARG A 472 17.32 23.20 42.08
CA ARG A 472 18.50 23.39 41.23
C ARG A 472 19.51 22.30 41.58
N PHE A 473 19.83 21.45 40.60
CA PHE A 473 20.79 20.35 40.75
C PHE A 473 22.10 20.68 40.01
N PRO A 474 23.10 21.28 40.68
CA PRO A 474 24.42 21.50 40.09
C PRO A 474 25.15 20.16 39.96
N ARG A 475 25.23 19.61 38.72
CA ARG A 475 25.68 18.24 38.46
C ARG A 475 26.42 18.12 37.13
N ARG A 476 27.38 17.19 37.07
CA ARG A 476 28.05 16.82 35.81
C ARG A 476 27.06 16.22 34.80
N THR A 477 27.43 16.23 33.53
CA THR A 477 26.53 15.92 32.40
C THR A 477 25.84 14.56 32.50
N GLU A 478 26.55 13.50 32.93
CA GLU A 478 25.98 12.15 33.04
C GLU A 478 24.84 12.06 34.05
N LEU A 479 25.01 12.69 35.21
CA LEU A 479 24.00 12.70 36.28
C LEU A 479 22.78 13.53 35.87
N ARG A 480 22.98 14.65 35.16
CA ARG A 480 21.87 15.43 34.60
C ARG A 480 21.10 14.64 33.54
N ARG A 481 21.80 13.94 32.63
CA ARG A 481 21.18 13.06 31.64
C ARG A 481 20.34 11.97 32.31
N HIS A 482 20.83 11.39 33.40
CA HIS A 482 20.08 10.42 34.19
C HIS A 482 18.78 11.02 34.76
N LEU A 483 18.84 12.20 35.39
CA LEU A 483 17.65 12.87 35.93
C LEU A 483 16.63 13.24 34.83
N HIS A 484 17.10 13.74 33.67
CA HIS A 484 16.25 13.96 32.50
C HIS A 484 15.49 12.69 32.10
N GLN A 485 16.21 11.56 31.95
CA GLN A 485 15.62 10.28 31.58
C GLN A 485 14.60 9.78 32.61
N GLN A 486 14.87 9.94 33.91
CA GLN A 486 13.93 9.53 34.97
C GLN A 486 12.65 10.38 34.93
N ILE A 487 12.77 11.69 34.78
CA ILE A 487 11.61 12.59 34.67
C ILE A 487 10.75 12.25 33.46
N ASP A 488 11.37 12.03 32.29
CA ASP A 488 10.68 11.70 31.05
C ASP A 488 10.03 10.31 31.10
N ARG A 489 10.79 9.30 31.54
CA ARG A 489 10.32 7.91 31.65
C ARG A 489 9.11 7.79 32.56
N HIS A 490 9.10 8.51 33.67
CA HIS A 490 8.04 8.45 34.67
C HIS A 490 6.94 9.51 34.47
N ARG A 491 7.05 10.35 33.42
CA ARG A 491 6.12 11.45 33.12
C ARG A 491 5.84 12.30 34.37
N ILE A 492 6.90 12.66 35.09
CA ILE A 492 6.78 13.44 36.32
C ILE A 492 6.34 14.87 35.96
N ASP A 493 5.45 15.45 36.76
CA ASP A 493 4.96 16.83 36.60
C ASP A 493 6.03 17.87 36.98
N CYS A 494 7.15 17.89 36.25
CA CYS A 494 8.14 18.93 36.32
C CYS A 494 8.80 19.18 34.95
N THR A 495 9.16 20.43 34.68
CA THR A 495 10.09 20.75 33.61
C THR A 495 11.51 20.44 34.05
N HIS A 496 12.40 20.25 33.08
CA HIS A 496 13.80 19.92 33.32
C HIS A 496 14.67 20.65 32.30
N VAL A 497 15.24 21.78 32.69
CA VAL A 497 16.03 22.62 31.78
C VAL A 497 17.45 22.75 32.30
N THR A 498 18.42 22.45 31.44
CA THR A 498 19.83 22.63 31.73
C THR A 498 20.21 24.11 31.55
N GLU A 499 20.60 24.77 32.63
CA GLU A 499 21.19 26.11 32.60
C GLU A 499 22.71 26.00 32.40
N ARG A 500 23.22 26.60 31.32
CA ARG A 500 24.63 26.51 30.90
C ARG A 500 25.46 27.71 31.38
N ARG A 501 25.36 28.04 32.67
CA ARG A 501 26.10 29.12 33.31
C ARG A 501 26.92 28.58 34.49
N GLY A 502 28.23 28.84 34.49
CA GLY A 502 29.18 28.30 35.49
C GLY A 502 29.55 26.82 35.27
N ARG A 503 30.42 26.26 36.13
CA ARG A 503 30.72 24.82 36.16
C ARG A 503 30.66 24.31 37.62
N PRO A 504 30.01 23.16 37.89
CA PRO A 504 29.22 22.33 36.97
C PRO A 504 27.92 23.03 36.52
N PHE A 505 27.43 22.71 35.30
CA PHE A 505 26.12 23.19 34.83
C PHE A 505 25.00 22.68 35.73
N THR A 506 23.90 23.44 35.79
CA THR A 506 22.78 23.16 36.71
C THR A 506 21.56 22.67 35.96
N LEU A 507 20.96 21.57 36.40
CA LEU A 507 19.62 21.16 35.97
C LEU A 507 18.59 21.89 36.85
N VAL A 508 17.77 22.72 36.24
CA VAL A 508 16.67 23.42 36.90
C VAL A 508 15.39 22.63 36.68
N CYS A 509 14.83 22.12 37.77
CA CYS A 509 13.55 21.42 37.74
C CYS A 509 12.46 22.31 38.33
N THR A 510 11.42 22.61 37.55
CA THR A 510 10.26 23.40 37.99
C THR A 510 9.03 22.52 37.99
N LYS A 511 8.35 22.36 39.13
CA LYS A 511 7.12 21.58 39.22
C LYS A 511 6.01 22.23 38.40
N THR A 512 5.26 21.41 37.68
CA THR A 512 4.13 21.84 36.85
C THR A 512 2.83 21.22 37.35
N GLN A 513 1.73 21.48 36.67
CA GLN A 513 0.45 20.79 36.89
C GLN A 513 0.02 20.01 35.63
N ALA A 514 1.00 19.58 34.81
CA ALA A 514 0.75 19.02 33.49
C ALA A 514 -0.19 17.80 33.50
N SER A 515 -0.14 16.93 34.52
CA SER A 515 -1.11 15.84 34.66
C SER A 515 -2.53 16.34 34.95
N PHE A 516 -2.70 17.33 35.83
CA PHE A 516 -4.01 17.95 36.07
C PHE A 516 -4.55 18.64 34.82
N GLU A 517 -3.72 19.36 34.08
CA GLU A 517 -4.12 20.03 32.83
C GLU A 517 -4.56 19.01 31.77
N ARG A 518 -3.84 17.90 31.64
CA ARG A 518 -4.24 16.77 30.76
C ARG A 518 -5.56 16.16 31.19
N ASP A 519 -5.73 15.89 32.48
CA ASP A 519 -6.97 15.33 33.02
C ASP A 519 -8.14 16.29 32.82
N LEU A 520 -7.94 17.60 33.03
CA LEU A 520 -8.94 18.64 32.83
C LEU A 520 -9.32 18.79 31.35
N ALA A 521 -8.33 18.74 30.45
CA ALA A 521 -8.58 18.73 29.01
C ALA A 521 -9.40 17.50 28.61
N GLN A 522 -9.04 16.32 29.10
CA GLN A 522 -9.80 15.09 28.86
C GLN A 522 -11.22 15.19 29.43
N TYR A 523 -11.40 15.71 30.64
CA TYR A 523 -12.72 15.93 31.22
C TYR A 523 -13.60 16.86 30.37
N LYS A 524 -13.03 17.94 29.83
CA LYS A 524 -13.76 18.84 28.92
C LYS A 524 -14.18 18.12 27.63
N THR A 525 -13.29 17.30 27.07
CA THR A 525 -13.59 16.44 25.92
C THR A 525 -14.71 15.44 26.25
N ASP A 526 -14.62 14.73 27.37
CA ASP A 526 -15.63 13.76 27.82
C ASP A 526 -17.00 14.45 28.02
N CYS A 527 -17.03 15.64 28.62
CA CYS A 527 -18.25 16.45 28.75
C CYS A 527 -18.87 16.84 27.40
N LYS A 528 -18.03 17.19 26.41
CA LYS A 528 -18.49 17.53 25.06
C LYS A 528 -19.04 16.30 24.34
N LEU A 529 -18.31 15.20 24.36
CA LEU A 529 -18.71 13.92 23.76
C LEU A 529 -20.01 13.39 24.38
N LEU A 530 -20.21 13.57 25.68
CA LEU A 530 -21.45 13.17 26.34
C LEU A 530 -22.68 13.89 25.76
N LYS A 531 -22.56 15.20 25.45
CA LYS A 531 -23.65 15.96 24.82
C LYS A 531 -23.92 15.42 23.41
N GLU A 532 -22.88 15.34 22.58
CA GLU A 532 -22.98 14.83 21.20
C GLU A 532 -23.59 13.41 21.15
N LEU A 533 -23.14 12.51 22.03
CA LEU A 533 -23.66 11.14 22.12
C LEU A 533 -25.04 11.05 22.74
N THR A 534 -25.57 12.08 23.40
CA THR A 534 -26.94 12.06 23.94
C THR A 534 -27.92 12.74 22.98
N ASP A 535 -27.46 13.75 22.24
CA ASP A 535 -28.28 14.60 21.37
C ASP A 535 -28.45 14.05 19.94
N GLY A 536 -27.48 13.26 19.42
CA GLY A 536 -27.56 12.64 18.08
C GLY A 536 -28.48 11.43 18.00
#